data_AF-A0A9X4BH55-F1
#
_entry.id   AF-A0A9X4BH55-F1
#
_cell.length_a   1.000
_cell.length_b   1.000
_cell.length_c   1.000
_cell.angle_alpha   90.00
_cell.angle_beta   90.00
_cell.angle_gamma   90.00
#
_symmetry.space_group_name_H-M   'P 1'
#
loop_
_entity.id
_entity.type
_entity.pdbx_description
1 polymer ?
#
loop_
_entity_poly.entity_id
_entity_poly.type
_entity_poly.pdbx_seq_one_letter_code
_entity_poly.pdbx_strand_id
1 'polypeptide(L)'
;MTTLPPPSTKKLGLVIDLDTCVGCHACAVACKEWNEGGQFGPLPDEHAYGKEPLGVWFNRIHSYEVTPKGCGGDAKAATTVQGAAPAPPMTVHFPRSCLHCETPDCVTVCPTGASYKRAEDGIVLVDEDKCIGCKLCSWACPYGAREYSEQRGVMQKCTLCVDRIYNESFEPQDRQPACVMACPTRARHFGDLGDPDSAVSRLVAERDGYALMPELGYKPVNRYLPPRPRKAAGEHAAARAETLDTKQLSPLLRWVDKLLSR
;
A
#
# COMPACT_ATOMS: atom_id res chain seq x y z
N MET A 1 26.76 2.09 -16.07
CA MET A 1 25.85 1.38 -15.16
C MET A 1 26.13 1.88 -13.76
N THR A 2 25.09 2.28 -13.03
CA THR A 2 25.19 2.87 -11.69
C THR A 2 25.30 1.82 -10.61
N THR A 3 26.18 2.06 -9.64
CA THR A 3 26.40 1.18 -8.49
C THR A 3 25.37 1.45 -7.40
N LEU A 4 24.93 0.40 -6.71
CA LEU A 4 24.10 0.54 -5.52
C LEU A 4 24.96 0.94 -4.30
N PRO A 5 24.45 1.79 -3.39
CA PRO A 5 25.10 1.97 -2.10
C PRO A 5 25.03 0.67 -1.28
N PRO A 6 25.82 0.58 -0.20
CA PRO A 6 25.63 -0.47 0.80
C PRO A 6 24.17 -0.51 1.31
N PRO A 7 23.65 -1.69 1.71
CA PRO A 7 22.31 -1.80 2.25
C PRO A 7 22.09 -0.85 3.44
N SER A 8 20.97 -0.13 3.43
CA SER A 8 20.61 0.80 4.49
C SER A 8 20.09 0.05 5.73
N THR A 9 20.43 0.55 6.92
CA THR A 9 19.87 0.04 8.18
C THR A 9 18.37 0.35 8.26
N LYS A 10 18.01 1.60 7.96
CA LYS A 10 16.63 2.06 7.86
C LYS A 10 16.06 1.72 6.49
N LYS A 11 14.88 1.11 6.44
CA LYS A 11 14.21 0.65 5.22
C LYS A 11 12.77 1.13 5.23
N LEU A 12 12.56 2.35 4.76
CA LEU A 12 11.21 2.91 4.67
C LEU A 12 10.41 2.19 3.59
N GLY A 13 9.18 1.79 3.93
CA GLY A 13 8.31 1.08 3.01
C GLY A 13 6.85 1.13 3.41
N LEU A 14 6.02 0.52 2.57
CA LEU A 14 4.59 0.35 2.79
C LEU A 14 4.27 -1.09 3.19
N VAL A 15 3.33 -1.24 4.12
CA VAL A 15 2.63 -2.50 4.39
C VAL A 15 1.19 -2.34 3.92
N ILE A 16 0.74 -3.21 3.04
CA ILE A 16 -0.55 -3.10 2.35
C ILE A 16 -1.43 -4.30 2.75
N ASP A 17 -2.51 -4.04 3.47
CA ASP A 17 -3.46 -5.06 3.91
C ASP A 17 -4.50 -5.35 2.82
N LEU A 18 -4.42 -6.53 2.22
CA LEU A 18 -5.34 -6.96 1.17
C LEU A 18 -6.69 -7.40 1.74
N ASP A 19 -6.79 -7.61 3.05
CA ASP A 19 -8.05 -7.95 3.73
C ASP A 19 -8.98 -6.74 3.85
N THR A 20 -8.41 -5.56 4.13
CA THR A 20 -9.17 -4.33 4.38
C THR A 20 -9.20 -3.41 3.16
N CYS A 21 -8.46 -3.73 2.10
CA CYS A 21 -8.50 -2.99 0.85
C CYS A 21 -9.81 -3.27 0.10
N VAL A 22 -10.70 -2.27 0.04
CA VAL A 22 -11.99 -2.35 -0.67
C VAL A 22 -11.92 -1.81 -2.11
N GLY A 23 -10.72 -1.51 -2.61
CA GLY A 23 -10.54 -1.03 -3.98
C GLY A 23 -11.17 0.33 -4.29
N CYS A 24 -11.28 1.24 -3.31
CA CYS A 24 -11.93 2.55 -3.47
C CYS A 24 -11.14 3.58 -4.33
N HIS A 25 -9.93 3.25 -4.81
CA HIS A 25 -9.05 4.12 -5.59
C HIS A 25 -8.58 5.45 -4.95
N ALA A 26 -9.02 5.79 -3.73
CA ALA A 26 -8.62 7.03 -3.04
C ALA A 26 -7.09 7.19 -2.92
N CYS A 27 -6.39 6.09 -2.63
CA CYS A 27 -4.93 6.08 -2.51
C CYS A 27 -4.19 6.30 -3.85
N ALA A 28 -4.83 6.04 -5.00
CA ALA A 28 -4.25 6.33 -6.32
C ALA A 28 -4.42 7.81 -6.65
N VAL A 29 -5.64 8.34 -6.49
CA VAL A 29 -5.97 9.74 -6.75
C VAL A 29 -5.15 10.68 -5.85
N ALA A 30 -5.10 10.41 -4.54
CA ALA A 30 -4.33 11.24 -3.61
C ALA A 30 -2.81 11.21 -3.89
N CYS A 31 -2.29 10.09 -4.38
CA CYS A 31 -0.89 10.00 -4.77
C CYS A 31 -0.61 10.85 -6.02
N LYS A 32 -1.50 10.79 -7.01
CA LYS A 32 -1.36 11.57 -8.24
C LYS A 32 -1.48 13.07 -7.95
N GLU A 33 -2.50 13.46 -7.21
CA GLU A 33 -2.72 14.86 -6.81
C GLU A 33 -1.52 15.41 -6.04
N TRP A 34 -0.95 14.66 -5.10
CA TRP A 34 0.21 15.12 -4.35
C TRP A 34 1.47 15.29 -5.21
N ASN A 35 1.73 14.38 -6.16
CA ASN A 35 3.00 14.32 -6.89
C ASN A 35 2.98 15.04 -8.25
N GLU A 36 1.80 15.23 -8.84
CA GLU A 36 1.63 15.95 -10.11
C GLU A 36 0.48 16.96 -10.12
N GLY A 37 -0.37 17.00 -9.09
CA GLY A 37 -1.51 17.92 -9.05
C GLY A 37 -1.08 19.38 -9.14
N GLY A 38 -1.85 20.16 -9.90
CA GLY A 38 -1.72 21.62 -9.96
C GLY A 38 -2.52 22.28 -8.83
N GLN A 39 -2.17 23.50 -8.46
CA GLN A 39 -2.73 24.17 -7.27
C GLN A 39 -4.27 24.33 -7.27
N PHE A 40 -4.92 24.32 -8.45
CA PHE A 40 -6.38 24.49 -8.60
C PHE A 40 -6.94 23.82 -9.88
N GLY A 41 -6.40 22.68 -10.32
CA GLY A 41 -6.75 22.05 -11.60
C GLY A 41 -7.34 20.65 -11.48
N PRO A 42 -7.95 20.10 -12.56
CA PRO A 42 -8.17 18.66 -12.66
C PRO A 42 -6.84 17.90 -12.57
N LEU A 43 -6.90 16.60 -12.32
CA LEU A 43 -5.73 15.73 -12.40
C LEU A 43 -5.01 15.96 -13.76
N PRO A 44 -3.67 15.96 -13.79
CA PRO A 44 -2.86 16.35 -14.95
C PRO A 44 -2.83 15.27 -16.05
N ASP A 45 -3.93 14.53 -16.23
CA ASP A 45 -4.09 13.61 -17.35
C ASP A 45 -4.45 14.38 -18.62
N GLU A 46 -3.74 14.13 -19.71
CA GLU A 46 -4.09 14.65 -21.05
C GLU A 46 -4.94 13.61 -21.78
N HIS A 47 -5.98 14.07 -22.48
CA HIS A 47 -6.87 13.21 -23.26
C HIS A 47 -7.40 11.99 -22.47
N ALA A 48 -7.73 12.15 -21.19
CA ALA A 48 -8.09 11.05 -20.27
C ALA A 48 -9.22 10.13 -20.79
N TYR A 49 -10.13 10.65 -21.61
CA TYR A 49 -11.23 9.91 -22.24
C TYR A 49 -11.09 9.78 -23.76
N GLY A 50 -9.91 10.15 -24.30
CA GLY A 50 -9.57 10.09 -25.71
C GLY A 50 -8.96 8.74 -26.11
N LYS A 51 -8.50 8.65 -27.37
CA LYS A 51 -7.87 7.44 -27.90
C LYS A 51 -6.46 7.20 -27.36
N GLU A 52 -5.80 8.26 -26.90
CA GLU A 52 -4.41 8.26 -26.45
C GLU A 52 -4.33 8.98 -25.10
N PRO A 53 -4.85 8.38 -24.00
CA PRO A 53 -4.77 9.00 -22.68
C PRO A 53 -3.31 9.01 -22.20
N LEU A 54 -2.84 10.19 -21.80
CA LEU A 54 -1.50 10.38 -21.23
C LEU A 54 -1.63 10.84 -19.78
N GLY A 55 -0.68 10.43 -18.95
CA GLY A 55 -0.62 10.82 -17.54
C GLY A 55 0.01 9.73 -16.69
N VAL A 56 0.74 10.14 -15.65
CA VAL A 56 1.42 9.20 -14.76
C VAL A 56 0.54 8.83 -13.57
N TRP A 57 0.52 7.54 -13.24
CA TRP A 57 -0.20 7.00 -12.09
C TRP A 57 0.73 6.17 -11.19
N PHE A 58 1.35 6.85 -10.23
CA PHE A 58 2.30 6.32 -9.25
C PHE A 58 1.86 5.06 -8.47
N ASN A 59 0.57 4.75 -8.48
CA ASN A 59 -0.05 3.62 -7.84
C ASN A 59 -1.34 3.21 -8.58
N ARG A 60 -1.56 1.91 -8.80
CA ARG A 60 -2.77 1.35 -9.40
C ARG A 60 -3.37 0.25 -8.55
N ILE A 61 -4.68 0.23 -8.42
CA ILE A 61 -5.40 -0.84 -7.74
C ILE A 61 -5.84 -1.84 -8.81
N HIS A 62 -5.29 -3.05 -8.76
CA HIS A 62 -5.71 -4.15 -9.62
C HIS A 62 -6.71 -5.01 -8.86
N SER A 63 -7.83 -5.33 -9.49
CA SER A 63 -8.84 -6.23 -8.90
C SER A 63 -8.72 -7.59 -9.56
N TYR A 64 -8.62 -8.64 -8.74
CA TYR A 64 -8.55 -10.02 -9.22
C TYR A 64 -9.70 -10.81 -8.61
N GLU A 65 -10.35 -11.64 -9.41
CA GLU A 65 -11.25 -12.67 -8.91
C GLU A 65 -10.42 -13.91 -8.58
N VAL A 66 -10.49 -14.34 -7.32
CA VAL A 66 -9.75 -15.50 -6.83
C VAL A 66 -10.72 -16.49 -6.20
N THR A 67 -10.51 -17.78 -6.44
CA THR A 67 -11.14 -18.84 -5.67
C THR A 67 -10.10 -19.36 -4.69
N PRO A 68 -10.20 -19.05 -3.39
CA PRO A 68 -9.24 -19.55 -2.41
C PRO A 68 -9.29 -21.08 -2.38
N LYS A 69 -8.13 -21.72 -2.51
CA LYS A 69 -8.00 -23.17 -2.32
C LYS A 69 -8.16 -23.47 -0.83
N GLY A 70 -9.40 -23.67 -0.37
CA GLY A 70 -9.75 -24.15 0.98
C GLY A 70 -9.16 -23.35 2.14
N CYS A 71 -9.96 -22.46 2.74
CA CYS A 71 -9.55 -21.75 3.96
C CYS A 71 -9.68 -22.68 5.18
N GLY A 72 -8.63 -23.43 5.50
CA GLY A 72 -8.57 -24.25 6.71
C GLY A 72 -7.13 -24.58 7.09
N GLY A 73 -6.66 -23.99 8.19
CA GLY A 73 -5.35 -24.27 8.79
C GLY A 73 -4.17 -23.51 8.15
N ASP A 74 -3.53 -22.70 8.97
CA ASP A 74 -2.16 -22.18 8.86
C ASP A 74 -1.77 -21.47 7.55
N ALA A 75 -1.57 -20.15 7.61
CA ALA A 75 -1.19 -19.29 6.49
C ALA A 75 0.12 -19.68 5.75
N LYS A 76 0.88 -20.66 6.27
CA LYS A 76 2.06 -21.24 5.63
C LYS A 76 1.74 -22.38 4.64
N ALA A 77 0.48 -22.79 4.58
CA ALA A 77 -0.01 -23.85 3.73
C ALA A 77 -0.82 -23.28 2.56
N ALA A 78 -0.15 -22.92 1.47
CA ALA A 78 -0.71 -23.15 0.14
C ALA A 78 -0.80 -24.67 -0.17
N THR A 79 -0.66 -25.54 0.83
CA THR A 79 -1.00 -26.96 0.72
C THR A 79 -2.51 -27.05 0.83
N THR A 80 -3.15 -27.29 -0.30
CA THR A 80 -4.45 -27.93 -0.39
C THR A 80 -4.62 -28.92 0.75
N VAL A 81 -5.44 -28.59 1.75
CA VAL A 81 -6.05 -29.64 2.56
C VAL A 81 -6.89 -30.43 1.57
N GLN A 82 -6.43 -31.63 1.21
CA GLN A 82 -7.19 -32.56 0.40
C GLN A 82 -8.54 -32.76 1.12
N GLY A 83 -9.62 -32.26 0.51
CA GLY A 83 -10.97 -32.34 1.08
C GLY A 83 -11.52 -31.07 1.74
N ALA A 84 -10.78 -29.95 1.81
CA ALA A 84 -11.38 -28.67 2.20
C ALA A 84 -12.30 -28.17 1.09
N ALA A 85 -13.57 -27.90 1.43
CA ALA A 85 -14.53 -27.32 0.50
C ALA A 85 -13.96 -26.00 -0.06
N PRO A 86 -14.05 -25.76 -1.38
CA PRO A 86 -13.59 -24.50 -1.96
C PRO A 86 -14.35 -23.35 -1.31
N ALA A 87 -13.60 -22.35 -0.83
CA ALA A 87 -14.21 -21.12 -0.36
C ALA A 87 -14.90 -20.43 -1.55
N PRO A 88 -15.99 -19.66 -1.33
CA PRO A 88 -16.63 -18.94 -2.42
C PRO A 88 -15.61 -18.02 -3.10
N PRO A 89 -15.71 -17.83 -4.43
CA PRO A 89 -14.92 -16.84 -5.14
C PRO A 89 -15.03 -15.47 -4.46
N MET A 90 -13.91 -14.75 -4.42
CA MET A 90 -13.84 -13.42 -3.83
C MET A 90 -13.02 -12.50 -4.73
N THR A 91 -13.35 -11.21 -4.70
CA THR A 91 -12.53 -10.17 -5.30
C THR A 91 -11.45 -9.75 -4.32
N VAL A 92 -10.19 -9.79 -4.75
CA VAL A 92 -9.06 -9.23 -4.02
C VAL A 92 -8.59 -7.98 -4.74
N HIS A 93 -8.59 -6.86 -4.03
CA HIS A 93 -8.02 -5.61 -4.52
C HIS A 93 -6.55 -5.55 -4.13
N PHE A 94 -5.69 -5.37 -5.11
CA PHE A 94 -4.24 -5.44 -4.99
C PHE A 94 -3.61 -4.10 -5.44
N PRO A 95 -3.44 -3.15 -4.52
CA PRO A 95 -2.80 -1.87 -4.82
C PRO A 95 -1.29 -2.02 -5.08
N ARG A 96 -0.84 -1.69 -6.29
CA ARG A 96 0.57 -1.74 -6.71
C ARG A 96 1.14 -0.35 -6.92
N SER A 97 2.17 -0.03 -6.15
CA SER A 97 3.07 1.11 -6.34
C SER A 97 4.51 0.60 -6.51
N CYS A 98 5.48 1.52 -6.65
CA CYS A 98 6.89 1.18 -6.48
C CYS A 98 7.11 0.49 -5.13
N LEU A 99 7.91 -0.58 -5.13
CA LEU A 99 8.20 -1.39 -3.93
C LEU A 99 9.54 -1.04 -3.24
N HIS A 100 10.24 -0.03 -3.78
CA HIS A 100 11.53 0.46 -3.27
C HIS A 100 12.52 -0.67 -2.93
N CYS A 101 12.67 -1.58 -3.89
CA CYS A 101 13.44 -2.82 -3.81
C CYS A 101 14.84 -2.66 -3.17
N GLU A 102 15.29 -3.70 -2.45
CA GLU A 102 16.65 -3.73 -1.90
C GLU A 102 17.69 -3.82 -3.02
N THR A 103 17.39 -4.63 -4.04
CA THR A 103 18.22 -4.86 -5.23
C THR A 103 17.48 -4.39 -6.49
N PRO A 104 17.34 -3.07 -6.71
CA PRO A 104 16.56 -2.52 -7.81
C PRO A 104 17.36 -2.48 -9.12
N ASP A 105 17.10 -3.40 -10.06
CA ASP A 105 17.75 -3.32 -11.38
C ASP A 105 17.40 -2.04 -12.13
N CYS A 106 16.21 -1.49 -11.88
CA CYS A 106 15.82 -0.19 -12.42
C CYS A 106 16.77 0.97 -12.06
N VAL A 107 17.62 0.80 -11.03
CA VAL A 107 18.73 1.71 -10.71
C VAL A 107 19.97 1.36 -11.53
N THR A 108 20.38 0.10 -11.55
CA THR A 108 21.66 -0.33 -12.15
C THR A 108 21.69 -0.20 -13.68
N VAL A 109 20.53 -0.36 -14.34
CA VAL A 109 20.39 -0.18 -15.79
C VAL A 109 20.40 1.28 -16.24
N CYS A 110 20.31 2.25 -15.33
CA CYS A 110 20.22 3.66 -15.71
C CYS A 110 21.58 4.16 -16.26
N PRO A 111 21.64 4.62 -17.52
CA PRO A 111 22.91 5.00 -18.13
C PRO A 111 23.46 6.33 -17.61
N THR A 112 22.58 7.26 -17.22
CA THR A 112 22.95 8.61 -16.75
C THR A 112 23.11 8.71 -15.23
N GLY A 113 22.73 7.65 -14.50
CA GLY A 113 22.63 7.66 -13.05
C GLY A 113 21.49 8.51 -12.48
N ALA A 114 20.49 8.83 -13.31
CA ALA A 114 19.27 9.48 -12.85
C ALA A 114 18.49 8.63 -11.83
N SER A 115 18.40 7.31 -12.02
CA SER A 115 17.83 6.44 -11.00
C SER A 115 18.89 6.08 -9.96
N TYR A 116 18.57 6.28 -8.70
CA TYR A 116 19.47 6.00 -7.57
C TYR A 116 18.68 5.49 -6.36
N LYS A 117 19.39 4.87 -5.42
CA LYS A 117 18.86 4.46 -4.12
C LYS A 117 19.54 5.29 -3.04
N ARG A 118 18.75 5.82 -2.11
CA ARG A 118 19.23 6.56 -0.94
C ARG A 118 19.83 5.59 0.09
N ALA A 119 20.99 5.93 0.64
CA ALA A 119 21.72 5.08 1.57
C ALA A 119 21.18 5.19 3.01
N GLU A 120 20.55 6.32 3.33
CA GLU A 120 20.04 6.67 4.64
C GLU A 120 18.69 6.01 4.99
N ASP A 121 17.85 5.72 3.99
CA ASP A 121 16.47 5.26 4.19
C ASP A 121 15.99 4.18 3.20
N GLY A 122 16.82 3.86 2.19
CA GLY A 122 16.53 2.83 1.19
C GLY A 122 15.56 3.25 0.09
N ILE A 123 15.10 4.51 0.05
CA ILE A 123 14.15 4.97 -0.95
C ILE A 123 14.83 5.05 -2.32
N VAL A 124 14.32 4.30 -3.29
CA VAL A 124 14.66 4.46 -4.71
C VAL A 124 14.03 5.73 -5.26
N LEU A 125 14.79 6.59 -5.95
CA LEU A 125 14.36 7.87 -6.55
C LEU A 125 14.82 8.03 -8.01
N VAL A 126 14.29 9.06 -8.67
CA VAL A 126 14.76 9.54 -9.97
C VAL A 126 15.11 11.01 -9.81
N ASP A 127 16.32 11.36 -10.23
CA ASP A 127 16.75 12.72 -10.48
C ASP A 127 16.23 13.11 -11.87
N GLU A 128 15.25 14.01 -11.92
CA GLU A 128 14.60 14.43 -13.17
C GLU A 128 15.57 15.19 -14.07
N ASP A 129 16.52 15.96 -13.51
CA ASP A 129 17.49 16.75 -14.27
C ASP A 129 18.51 15.87 -15.03
N LYS A 130 18.82 14.69 -14.50
CA LYS A 130 19.69 13.70 -15.14
C LYS A 130 18.95 12.74 -16.06
N CYS A 131 17.62 12.72 -16.02
CA CYS A 131 16.83 11.72 -16.72
C CYS A 131 16.68 12.08 -18.20
N ILE A 132 17.21 11.24 -19.09
CA ILE A 132 17.11 11.43 -20.54
C ILE A 132 15.88 10.71 -21.17
N GLY A 133 14.95 10.23 -20.35
CA GLY A 133 13.73 9.60 -20.86
C GLY A 133 13.90 8.29 -21.64
N CYS A 134 15.05 7.60 -21.55
CA CYS A 134 15.34 6.39 -22.35
C CYS A 134 14.48 5.15 -22.03
N LYS A 135 13.62 5.20 -20.99
CA LYS A 135 12.68 4.15 -20.57
C LYS A 135 13.30 2.78 -20.19
N LEU A 136 14.62 2.61 -20.18
CA LEU A 136 15.26 1.34 -19.78
C LEU A 136 14.86 0.86 -18.37
N CYS A 137 14.67 1.79 -17.44
CA CYS A 137 14.29 1.45 -16.07
C CYS A 137 12.86 0.93 -15.95
N SER A 138 11.95 1.21 -16.89
CA SER A 138 10.62 0.59 -16.92
C SER A 138 10.69 -0.85 -17.41
N TRP A 139 11.50 -1.12 -18.43
CA TRP A 139 11.75 -2.49 -18.90
C TRP A 139 12.41 -3.37 -17.84
N ALA A 140 13.29 -2.80 -17.01
CA ALA A 140 13.92 -3.53 -15.91
C ALA A 140 13.02 -3.67 -14.66
N CYS A 141 11.84 -3.03 -14.60
CA CYS A 141 10.96 -3.11 -13.43
C CYS A 141 9.87 -4.18 -13.66
N PRO A 142 9.95 -5.36 -13.03
CA PRO A 142 8.95 -6.42 -13.25
C PRO A 142 7.56 -6.06 -12.70
N TYR A 143 7.49 -5.03 -11.83
CA TYR A 143 6.26 -4.59 -11.19
C TYR A 143 5.51 -3.51 -11.98
N GLY A 144 6.06 -3.02 -13.10
CA GLY A 144 5.44 -1.97 -13.90
C GLY A 144 5.30 -0.64 -13.16
N ALA A 145 6.20 -0.35 -12.21
CA ALA A 145 6.06 0.79 -11.30
C ALA A 145 6.78 2.07 -11.76
N ARG A 146 7.33 2.07 -12.98
CA ARG A 146 8.01 3.22 -13.60
C ARG A 146 7.19 3.65 -14.81
N GLU A 147 6.87 4.93 -14.88
CA GLU A 147 6.09 5.51 -15.97
C GLU A 147 6.83 6.67 -16.58
N TYR A 148 6.60 6.87 -17.87
CA TYR A 148 7.18 8.00 -18.58
C TYR A 148 6.16 9.13 -18.60
N SER A 149 6.59 10.31 -18.16
CA SER A 149 5.81 11.53 -18.33
C SER A 149 6.16 12.11 -19.70
N GLU A 150 5.24 12.01 -20.67
CA GLU A 150 5.39 12.66 -21.98
C GLU A 150 5.49 14.18 -21.82
N GLN A 151 4.78 14.76 -20.84
CA GLN A 151 4.80 16.19 -20.55
C GLN A 151 6.17 16.68 -20.04
N ARG A 152 6.79 15.95 -19.11
CA ARG A 152 8.09 16.33 -18.52
C ARG A 152 9.30 15.75 -19.27
N GLY A 153 9.08 14.78 -20.16
CA GLY A 153 10.16 14.10 -20.88
C GLY A 153 11.00 13.15 -20.03
N VAL A 154 10.56 12.81 -18.80
CA VAL A 154 11.33 12.04 -17.82
C VAL A 154 10.55 10.86 -17.23
N MET A 155 11.28 9.91 -16.64
CA MET A 155 10.69 8.78 -15.93
C MET A 155 10.27 9.18 -14.52
N GLN A 156 9.01 8.93 -14.18
CA GLN A 156 8.45 9.12 -12.85
C GLN A 156 8.08 7.76 -12.22
N LYS A 157 7.90 7.78 -10.90
CA LYS A 157 7.50 6.63 -10.09
C LYS A 157 7.19 7.08 -8.67
N CYS A 158 6.50 6.24 -7.89
CA CYS A 158 6.25 6.53 -6.48
C CYS A 158 7.58 6.89 -5.77
N THR A 159 7.58 8.03 -5.09
CA THR A 159 8.73 8.61 -4.36
C THR A 159 8.69 8.26 -2.87
N LEU A 160 7.72 7.43 -2.46
CA LEU A 160 7.32 7.23 -1.06
C LEU A 160 6.94 8.55 -0.36
N CYS A 161 6.55 9.57 -1.14
CA CYS A 161 6.29 10.94 -0.67
C CYS A 161 7.44 11.46 0.20
N VAL A 162 8.69 11.27 -0.27
CA VAL A 162 9.91 11.68 0.44
C VAL A 162 9.87 13.16 0.86
N ASP A 163 9.25 13.99 0.03
CA ASP A 163 9.00 15.41 0.25
C ASP A 163 7.99 15.68 1.37
N ARG A 164 7.05 14.74 1.64
CA ARG A 164 6.03 14.85 2.69
C ARG A 164 6.50 14.30 4.03
N ILE A 165 7.16 13.14 4.04
CA ILE A 165 7.55 12.43 5.28
C ILE A 165 8.64 13.17 6.09
N TYR A 166 9.41 14.05 5.44
CA TYR A 166 10.44 14.86 6.08
C TYR A 166 10.05 16.33 6.24
N ASN A 167 8.86 16.75 5.80
CA ASN A 167 8.45 18.14 5.88
C ASN A 167 7.96 18.49 7.29
N GLU A 168 8.74 19.35 7.97
CA GLU A 168 8.49 19.75 9.35
C GLU A 168 7.30 20.68 9.53
N SER A 169 6.77 21.25 8.45
CA SER A 169 5.56 22.07 8.47
C SER A 169 4.30 21.24 8.77
N PHE A 170 4.37 19.92 8.62
CA PHE A 170 3.32 19.00 9.05
C PHE A 170 3.55 18.53 10.49
N GLU A 171 2.46 18.32 11.20
CA GLU A 171 2.48 17.63 12.50
C GLU A 171 3.10 16.23 12.33
N PRO A 172 3.84 15.71 13.34
CA PRO A 172 4.52 14.42 13.22
C PRO A 172 3.63 13.26 12.76
N GLN A 173 2.36 13.25 13.19
CA GLN A 173 1.36 12.25 12.79
C GLN A 173 0.91 12.34 11.33
N ASP A 174 1.06 13.51 10.69
CA ASP A 174 0.66 13.75 9.30
C ASP A 174 1.82 13.55 8.31
N ARG A 175 3.06 13.38 8.80
CA ARG A 175 4.28 13.09 8.03
C ARG A 175 4.32 11.65 7.51
N GLN A 176 3.30 11.30 6.73
CA GLN A 176 3.14 9.99 6.10
C GLN A 176 3.04 10.15 4.58
N PRO A 177 3.01 9.07 3.79
CA PRO A 177 2.67 9.17 2.38
C PRO A 177 1.22 9.60 2.15
N ALA A 178 0.96 10.40 1.11
CA ALA A 178 -0.40 10.87 0.78
C ALA A 178 -1.38 9.70 0.59
N CYS A 179 -0.91 8.61 -0.01
CA CYS A 179 -1.69 7.41 -0.23
C CYS A 179 -2.06 6.63 1.05
N VAL A 180 -1.32 6.84 2.15
CA VAL A 180 -1.61 6.28 3.48
C VAL A 180 -2.69 7.12 4.16
N MET A 181 -2.52 8.45 4.17
CA MET A 181 -3.49 9.37 4.79
C MET A 181 -4.86 9.32 4.12
N ALA A 182 -4.90 9.14 2.80
CA ALA A 182 -6.14 9.09 2.05
C ALA A 182 -6.87 7.74 2.14
N CYS A 183 -6.31 6.71 2.78
CA CYS A 183 -6.91 5.38 2.81
C CYS A 183 -8.02 5.30 3.88
N PRO A 184 -9.31 5.26 3.50
CA PRO A 184 -10.41 5.31 4.48
C PRO A 184 -10.49 4.05 5.35
N THR A 185 -10.09 2.89 4.81
CA THR A 185 -10.08 1.62 5.54
C THR A 185 -8.76 1.34 6.25
N ARG A 186 -7.79 2.26 6.17
CA ARG A 186 -6.43 2.10 6.71
C ARG A 186 -5.73 0.82 6.23
N ALA A 187 -6.00 0.40 5.00
CA ALA A 187 -5.34 -0.73 4.34
C ALA A 187 -3.87 -0.47 3.97
N ARG A 188 -3.36 0.75 4.18
CA ARG A 188 -1.96 1.10 3.90
C ARG A 188 -1.33 1.62 5.17
N HIS A 189 -0.16 1.10 5.49
CA HIS A 189 0.66 1.51 6.62
C HIS A 189 2.04 1.90 6.10
N PHE A 190 2.68 2.85 6.76
CA PHE A 190 4.02 3.31 6.42
C PHE A 190 4.91 3.27 7.66
N GLY A 191 6.18 2.91 7.47
CA GLY A 191 7.16 2.91 8.54
C GLY A 191 8.48 2.29 8.11
N ASP A 192 9.33 2.06 9.11
CA ASP A 192 10.66 1.47 8.94
C ASP A 192 10.59 -0.06 9.08
N LEU A 193 10.80 -0.78 7.98
CA LEU A 193 10.89 -2.24 7.94
C LEU A 193 12.31 -2.76 8.22
N GLY A 194 13.27 -1.87 8.46
CA GLY A 194 14.60 -2.20 8.95
C GLY A 194 14.65 -2.39 10.46
N ASP A 195 13.72 -1.75 11.19
CA ASP A 195 13.54 -1.88 12.64
C ASP A 195 12.50 -2.98 12.96
N PRO A 196 12.89 -4.11 13.59
CA PRO A 196 11.97 -5.17 13.98
C PRO A 196 10.88 -4.72 14.96
N ASP A 197 11.15 -3.70 15.76
CA ASP A 197 10.23 -3.18 16.78
C ASP A 197 9.31 -2.07 16.26
N SER A 198 9.40 -1.72 14.98
CA SER A 198 8.48 -0.76 14.37
C SER A 198 7.06 -1.33 14.30
N ALA A 199 6.06 -0.45 14.29
CA ALA A 199 4.66 -0.87 14.20
C ALA A 199 4.38 -1.69 12.92
N VAL A 200 5.01 -1.33 11.80
CA VAL A 200 4.86 -2.03 10.53
C VAL A 200 5.57 -3.38 10.51
N SER A 201 6.74 -3.50 11.13
CA SER A 201 7.46 -4.77 11.24
C SER A 201 6.71 -5.77 12.11
N ARG A 202 6.19 -5.32 13.27
CA ARG A 202 5.31 -6.15 14.11
C ARG A 202 4.06 -6.59 13.37
N LEU A 203 3.41 -5.68 12.65
CA LEU A 203 2.21 -5.99 11.87
C LEU A 203 2.49 -7.05 10.78
N VAL A 204 3.61 -6.93 10.07
CA VAL A 204 4.04 -7.92 9.08
C VAL A 204 4.29 -9.28 9.73
N ALA A 205 4.96 -9.32 10.88
CA ALA A 205 5.21 -10.57 11.61
C ALA A 205 3.92 -11.21 12.13
N GLU A 206 2.98 -10.42 12.66
CA GLU A 206 1.70 -10.88 13.21
C GLU A 206 0.76 -11.44 12.14
N ARG A 207 0.74 -10.82 10.95
CA ARG A 207 -0.21 -11.12 9.87
C ARG A 207 0.39 -11.97 8.75
N ASP A 208 1.54 -12.60 8.98
CA ASP A 208 2.28 -13.40 7.99
C ASP A 208 2.49 -12.63 6.66
N GLY A 209 2.89 -11.36 6.77
CA GLY A 209 3.09 -10.48 5.63
C GLY A 209 4.23 -10.94 4.72
N TYR A 210 4.03 -10.82 3.41
CA TYR A 210 4.95 -11.36 2.40
C TYR A 210 5.45 -10.29 1.42
N ALA A 211 6.61 -10.54 0.80
CA ALA A 211 7.09 -9.74 -0.32
C ALA A 211 6.45 -10.24 -1.62
N LEU A 212 6.20 -9.33 -2.56
CA LEU A 212 5.66 -9.70 -3.86
C LEU A 212 6.75 -10.33 -4.75
N MET A 213 6.48 -11.52 -5.29
CA MET A 213 7.36 -12.23 -6.24
C MET A 213 8.83 -12.33 -5.78
N PRO A 214 9.10 -12.87 -4.58
CA PRO A 214 10.46 -12.96 -4.04
C PRO A 214 11.42 -13.77 -4.92
N GLU A 215 10.90 -14.70 -5.73
CA GLU A 215 11.64 -15.52 -6.69
C GLU A 215 12.42 -14.71 -7.74
N LEU A 216 12.04 -13.45 -7.99
CA LEU A 216 12.74 -12.57 -8.94
C LEU A 216 14.04 -11.98 -8.37
N GLY A 217 14.31 -12.11 -7.07
CA GLY A 217 15.57 -11.65 -6.47
C GLY A 217 15.70 -10.12 -6.28
N TYR A 218 14.67 -9.33 -6.60
CA TYR A 218 14.64 -7.86 -6.40
C TYR A 218 14.49 -7.45 -4.92
N LYS A 219 14.14 -8.39 -4.04
CA LYS A 219 13.97 -8.16 -2.59
C LYS A 219 13.12 -6.90 -2.28
N PRO A 220 11.82 -6.87 -2.65
CA PRO A 220 10.93 -5.75 -2.34
C PRO A 220 10.94 -5.39 -0.85
N VAL A 221 10.98 -4.09 -0.54
CA VAL A 221 10.87 -3.62 0.85
C VAL A 221 9.40 -3.66 1.27
N ASN A 222 8.51 -3.12 0.43
CA ASN A 222 7.07 -3.16 0.71
C ASN A 222 6.55 -4.59 0.92
N ARG A 223 5.58 -4.74 1.82
CA ARG A 223 4.95 -6.01 2.18
C ARG A 223 3.45 -5.98 1.97
N TYR A 224 2.88 -7.15 1.68
CA TYR A 224 1.44 -7.36 1.58
C TYR A 224 0.98 -8.26 2.72
N LEU A 225 -0.16 -7.93 3.33
CA LEU A 225 -0.84 -8.82 4.28
C LEU A 225 -1.93 -9.58 3.51
N PRO A 226 -2.03 -10.90 3.68
CA PRO A 226 -3.04 -11.70 3.00
C PRO A 226 -4.45 -11.40 3.53
N PRO A 227 -5.50 -11.62 2.69
CA PRO A 227 -6.88 -11.65 3.17
C PRO A 227 -7.04 -12.66 4.30
N ARG A 228 -7.83 -12.31 5.33
CA ARG A 228 -8.10 -13.24 6.42
C ARG A 228 -9.11 -14.30 5.95
N PRO A 229 -9.01 -15.53 6.49
CA PRO A 229 -10.09 -16.50 6.35
C PRO A 229 -11.40 -15.88 6.85
N ARG A 230 -12.48 -16.04 6.08
CA ARG A 230 -13.81 -15.67 6.57
C ARG A 230 -14.10 -16.53 7.81
N LYS A 231 -14.47 -15.88 8.92
CA LYS A 231 -15.05 -16.60 10.04
C LYS A 231 -16.27 -17.38 9.55
N ALA A 232 -16.40 -18.64 9.96
CA ALA A 232 -17.60 -19.42 9.65
C ALA A 232 -18.83 -18.66 10.14
N ALA A 233 -19.93 -18.68 9.37
CA ALA A 233 -21.14 -17.91 9.66
C ALA A 233 -21.81 -18.22 11.02
N GLY A 234 -21.31 -19.19 11.79
CA GLY A 234 -21.72 -19.50 13.16
C GLY A 234 -20.87 -18.84 14.27
N GLU A 235 -19.75 -18.20 13.94
CA GLU A 235 -18.87 -17.49 14.89
C GLU A 235 -19.10 -15.97 14.89
N HIS A 236 -20.28 -15.52 14.47
CA HIS A 236 -20.77 -14.28 15.04
C HIS A 236 -20.96 -14.60 16.52
N ALA A 237 -19.99 -14.20 17.35
CA ALA A 237 -20.22 -14.00 18.77
C ALA A 237 -21.56 -13.29 18.82
N ALA A 238 -22.60 -13.99 19.31
CA ALA A 238 -23.96 -13.50 19.33
C ALA A 238 -23.84 -12.06 19.75
N ALA A 239 -24.27 -11.11 18.86
CA ALA A 239 -24.17 -9.70 19.13
C ALA A 239 -24.54 -9.56 20.60
N ARG A 240 -23.57 -9.22 21.45
CA ARG A 240 -23.84 -9.15 22.88
C ARG A 240 -24.93 -8.11 22.92
N ALA A 241 -26.17 -8.56 23.09
CA ALA A 241 -27.24 -7.67 23.43
C ALA A 241 -26.70 -7.03 24.69
N GLU A 242 -26.28 -5.77 24.59
CA GLU A 242 -25.96 -4.99 25.76
C GLU A 242 -27.28 -4.87 26.50
N THR A 243 -27.58 -5.88 27.30
CA THR A 243 -28.68 -5.85 28.24
C THR A 243 -28.23 -4.90 29.33
N LEU A 244 -28.47 -3.61 29.11
CA LEU A 244 -28.40 -2.61 30.16
C LEU A 244 -29.36 -3.05 31.28
N ASP A 245 -28.79 -3.54 32.38
CA ASP A 245 -29.58 -3.84 33.58
C ASP A 245 -30.00 -2.51 34.20
N THR A 246 -31.21 -2.06 33.85
CA THR A 246 -31.76 -0.78 34.30
C THR A 246 -31.88 -0.68 35.82
N LYS A 247 -31.78 -1.80 36.56
CA LYS A 247 -31.74 -1.81 38.03
C LYS A 247 -30.43 -1.29 38.61
N GLN A 248 -29.34 -1.34 37.84
CA GLN A 248 -28.01 -0.85 38.24
C GLN A 248 -27.84 0.66 37.98
N LEU A 249 -28.79 1.30 37.29
CA LEU A 249 -28.78 2.73 37.03
C LEU A 249 -29.16 3.54 38.28
N SER A 250 -28.54 4.71 38.43
CA SER A 250 -28.92 5.67 39.47
C SER A 250 -30.41 6.06 39.34
N PRO A 251 -31.08 6.51 40.43
CA PRO A 251 -32.49 6.88 40.39
C PRO A 251 -32.83 7.91 39.30
N LEU A 252 -31.93 8.86 39.05
CA LEU A 252 -32.05 9.86 37.99
C LEU A 252 -32.03 9.21 36.60
N LEU A 253 -31.07 8.32 36.35
CA LEU A 253 -30.92 7.65 35.06
C LEU A 253 -32.09 6.70 34.77
N ARG A 254 -32.64 6.03 35.80
CA ARG A 254 -33.87 5.23 35.66
C ARG A 254 -35.09 6.06 35.29
N TRP A 255 -35.20 7.27 35.83
CA TRP A 255 -36.30 8.18 35.50
C TRP A 255 -36.18 8.69 34.06
N VAL A 256 -34.97 9.07 33.63
CA VAL A 256 -34.69 9.48 32.24
C VAL A 256 -34.97 8.36 31.25
N ASP A 257 -34.49 7.14 31.52
CA ASP A 257 -34.73 5.96 30.68
C ASP A 257 -36.24 5.68 30.50
N LYS A 258 -37.01 5.77 31.59
CA LYS A 258 -38.48 5.60 31.56
C LYS A 258 -39.21 6.70 30.79
N LEU A 259 -38.62 7.90 30.71
CA LEU A 259 -39.19 9.06 30.02
C LEU A 259 -38.90 9.03 28.52
N LEU A 260 -37.72 8.51 28.13
CA LEU A 260 -37.28 8.37 26.74
C LEU A 260 -37.76 7.08 26.06
N SER A 261 -38.11 6.06 26.83
CA SER A 261 -38.62 4.77 26.32
C SER A 261 -40.15 4.76 26.06
N ARG A 262 -40.80 5.93 26.10
CA ARG A 262 -42.20 6.15 25.69
C ARG A 262 -42.25 6.89 24.37
#